data_AF-A0A4Y9XMJ3-F1
#
_entry.id   AF-A0A4Y9XMJ3-F1
#
_cell.length_a   1.000
_cell.length_b   1.000
_cell.length_c   1.000
_cell.angle_alpha   90.00
_cell.angle_beta   90.00
_cell.angle_gamma   90.00
#
_symmetry.space_group_name_H-M   'P 1'
#
loop_
_entity.id
_entity.type
_entity.pdbx_description
1 polymer ?
#
loop_
_entity_poly.entity_id
_entity_poly.type
_entity_poly.pdbx_seq_one_letter_code
_entity_poly.pdbx_strand_id
1 'polypeptide(L)'
;MAQTLLNLHPPLSPTVAEETRISDHWNDDALFQTYLHRLPEPTHDQVMETGRIHARVKCSRARIRDLNILRKQILPRQSAQIDSDLAKEMFRRKVLAWQMFRVNELPAELLVEIFRYVVLSTHVMRGEATQKLRLTWVCRRFREVAIGDGVLWSRILFTDPSPWSRSLTFFERAAEAPLDICINDIAFPKVPTISHQQVMFLVEIFRTKAHNIRSLIFSLSDWLCPWFALKMFENVDNANRLELLQVDRGWEPYLWSASHFRNPESREPLVLLGGNTPSLKTLILNGISLNWDTVNTANLRALDIRRLTRD
;
A
#
# COMPACT_ATOMS: atom_id res chain seq x y z
N MET A 1 32.10 -41.21 -5.69
CA MET A 1 30.86 -40.48 -5.38
C MET A 1 31.12 -39.40 -4.33
N ALA A 2 32.03 -38.46 -4.62
CA ALA A 2 32.43 -37.40 -3.71
C ALA A 2 32.86 -36.18 -4.54
N GLN A 3 31.90 -35.37 -5.00
CA GLN A 3 32.14 -34.07 -5.66
C GLN A 3 30.82 -33.34 -5.94
N THR A 4 30.09 -32.89 -4.91
CA THR A 4 29.01 -31.90 -5.10
C THR A 4 28.65 -31.12 -3.82
N LEU A 5 29.62 -30.75 -2.98
CA LEU A 5 29.38 -29.94 -1.77
C LEU A 5 30.05 -28.55 -1.79
N LEU A 6 30.52 -28.09 -2.95
CA LEU A 6 31.30 -26.84 -3.06
C LEU A 6 30.54 -25.60 -3.58
N ASN A 7 29.25 -25.71 -3.92
CA ASN A 7 28.51 -24.60 -4.57
C ASN A 7 27.39 -23.97 -3.73
N LEU A 8 27.46 -24.03 -2.39
CA LEU A 8 26.54 -23.28 -1.50
C LEU A 8 27.19 -22.02 -0.90
N HIS A 9 28.20 -21.47 -1.55
CA HIS A 9 28.55 -20.07 -1.35
C HIS A 9 27.61 -19.23 -2.22
N PRO A 10 26.77 -18.33 -1.66
CA PRO A 10 26.32 -17.21 -2.48
C PRO A 10 27.60 -16.53 -3.03
N PRO A 11 27.60 -15.97 -4.25
CA PRO A 11 28.78 -15.30 -4.80
C PRO A 11 29.15 -14.16 -3.84
N LEU A 12 30.13 -14.41 -2.98
CA LEU A 12 30.38 -13.64 -1.76
C LEU A 12 31.49 -12.61 -1.92
N SER A 13 32.03 -12.45 -3.13
CA SER A 13 32.97 -11.39 -3.44
C SER A 13 32.20 -10.26 -4.12
N PRO A 14 31.76 -9.22 -3.37
CA PRO A 14 31.30 -7.98 -3.98
C PRO A 14 32.33 -7.49 -5.02
N THR A 15 31.85 -6.91 -6.11
CA THR A 15 32.75 -6.23 -7.05
C THR A 15 33.51 -5.12 -6.33
N VAL A 16 34.71 -4.73 -6.80
CA VAL A 16 35.50 -3.65 -6.18
C VAL A 16 34.67 -2.36 -6.01
N ALA A 17 33.81 -2.04 -6.97
CA ALA A 17 32.89 -0.91 -6.88
C ALA A 17 31.83 -1.06 -5.77
N GLU A 18 31.36 -2.28 -5.50
CA GLU A 18 30.43 -2.57 -4.40
C GLU A 18 31.13 -2.55 -3.05
N GLU A 19 32.39 -2.96 -2.97
CA GLU A 19 33.18 -2.87 -1.74
C GLU A 19 33.34 -1.43 -1.27
N THR A 20 33.64 -0.51 -2.19
CA THR A 20 33.70 0.92 -1.88
C THR A 20 32.35 1.45 -1.43
N ARG A 21 31.25 1.08 -2.11
CA ARG A 21 29.89 1.50 -1.71
C ARG A 21 29.48 0.95 -0.34
N ILE A 22 29.82 -0.30 -0.03
CA ILE A 22 29.54 -0.89 1.29
C ILE A 22 30.33 -0.14 2.37
N SER A 23 31.59 0.20 2.13
CA SER A 23 32.41 0.97 3.07
C SER A 23 31.71 2.27 3.51
N ASP A 24 31.18 3.02 2.55
CA ASP A 24 30.62 4.35 2.79
C ASP A 24 29.14 4.31 3.23
N HIS A 25 28.41 3.27 2.83
CA HIS A 25 26.95 3.20 2.98
C HIS A 25 26.45 1.84 3.50
N TRP A 26 27.22 1.12 4.33
CA TRP A 26 26.81 -0.20 4.84
C TRP A 26 25.45 -0.22 5.54
N ASN A 27 25.03 0.92 6.11
CA ASN A 27 23.74 1.04 6.80
C ASN A 27 22.59 1.53 5.90
N ASP A 28 22.86 1.85 4.63
CA ASP A 28 21.83 2.29 3.69
C ASP A 28 20.87 1.14 3.36
N ASP A 29 19.57 1.43 3.44
CA ASP A 29 18.51 0.48 3.15
C ASP A 29 18.41 0.18 1.64
N ALA A 30 18.78 1.11 0.76
CA ALA A 30 18.80 0.86 -0.68
C ALA A 30 19.85 -0.19 -1.06
N LEU A 31 21.01 -0.14 -0.40
CA LEU A 31 22.08 -1.14 -0.56
C LEU A 31 21.62 -2.52 -0.04
N PHE A 32 20.95 -2.54 1.11
CA PHE A 32 20.38 -3.77 1.67
C PHE A 32 19.30 -4.37 0.75
N GLN A 33 18.37 -3.56 0.24
CA GLN A 33 17.35 -3.99 -0.72
C GLN A 33 17.97 -4.56 -2.01
N THR A 34 18.98 -3.87 -2.56
CA THR A 34 19.69 -4.33 -3.77
C THR A 34 20.35 -5.68 -3.54
N TYR A 35 20.96 -5.89 -2.37
CA TYR A 35 21.55 -7.17 -2.00
C TYR A 35 20.48 -8.27 -1.89
N LEU A 36 19.37 -8.00 -1.18
CA LEU A 36 18.27 -8.96 -1.03
C LEU A 36 17.66 -9.36 -2.38
N HIS A 37 17.53 -8.42 -3.32
CA HIS A 37 17.02 -8.70 -4.67
C HIS A 37 17.89 -9.64 -5.50
N ARG A 38 19.17 -9.81 -5.13
CA ARG A 38 20.11 -10.71 -5.81
C ARG A 38 20.22 -12.07 -5.16
N LEU A 39 19.67 -12.24 -3.94
CA LEU A 39 19.66 -13.54 -3.29
C LEU A 39 18.70 -14.46 -4.05
N PRO A 40 19.08 -15.74 -4.26
CA PRO A 40 18.16 -16.71 -4.81
C PRO A 40 16.96 -16.87 -3.87
N GLU A 41 15.80 -17.23 -4.43
CA GLU A 41 14.65 -17.59 -3.61
C GLU A 41 15.04 -18.76 -2.69
N PRO A 42 14.79 -18.64 -1.38
CA PRO A 42 15.17 -19.69 -0.44
C PRO A 42 14.43 -20.98 -0.77
N THR A 43 15.16 -22.04 -1.05
CA THR A 43 14.58 -23.37 -1.27
C THR A 43 14.42 -24.12 0.05
N HIS A 44 13.50 -25.08 0.10
CA HIS A 44 13.27 -25.91 1.30
C HIS A 44 14.54 -26.64 1.77
N ASP A 45 15.44 -26.98 0.85
CA ASP A 45 16.70 -27.66 1.16
C ASP A 45 17.82 -26.72 1.63
N GLN A 46 17.62 -25.40 1.45
CA GLN A 46 18.52 -24.34 1.91
C GLN A 46 18.11 -23.79 3.27
N VAL A 47 17.32 -24.52 4.06
CA VAL A 47 17.17 -24.24 5.49
C VAL A 47 18.53 -24.42 6.12
N MET A 48 19.30 -23.34 6.07
CA MET A 48 20.58 -23.16 6.71
C MET A 48 20.39 -23.64 8.14
N GLU A 49 21.09 -24.71 8.48
CA GLU A 49 21.16 -25.27 9.81
C GLU A 49 21.35 -24.10 10.78
N THR A 50 20.33 -23.75 11.56
CA THR A 50 20.25 -22.47 12.28
C THR A 50 21.50 -22.23 13.15
N GLY A 51 22.15 -23.31 13.59
CA GLY A 51 23.45 -23.30 14.26
C GLY A 51 24.57 -22.64 13.45
N ARG A 52 24.64 -22.85 12.13
CA ARG A 52 25.64 -22.23 11.23
C ARG A 52 25.44 -20.72 11.13
N ILE A 53 24.21 -20.25 10.94
CA ILE A 53 23.93 -18.80 10.91
C ILE A 53 24.30 -18.18 12.27
N HIS A 54 23.92 -18.83 13.36
CA HIS A 54 24.25 -18.37 14.71
C HIS A 54 25.76 -18.29 14.95
N ALA A 55 26.52 -19.31 14.52
CA ALA A 55 27.98 -19.30 14.58
C ALA A 55 28.57 -18.16 13.75
N ARG A 56 28.09 -17.95 12.52
CA ARG A 56 28.56 -16.85 11.65
C ARG A 56 28.27 -15.48 12.27
N VAL A 57 27.11 -15.27 12.88
CA VAL A 57 26.81 -14.02 13.59
C VAL A 57 27.74 -13.82 14.78
N LYS A 58 28.06 -14.87 15.54
CA LYS A 58 29.06 -14.81 16.62
C LYS A 58 30.44 -14.43 16.08
N CYS A 59 30.90 -15.06 15.00
CA CYS A 59 32.17 -14.74 14.35
C CYS A 59 32.22 -13.28 13.86
N SER A 60 31.18 -12.81 13.15
CA SER A 60 31.12 -11.42 12.71
C SER A 60 31.11 -10.44 13.88
N ARG A 61 30.41 -10.75 14.99
CA ARG A 61 30.46 -9.91 16.20
C ARG A 61 31.86 -9.84 16.82
N ALA A 62 32.58 -10.96 16.88
CA ALA A 62 33.97 -10.99 17.37
C ALA A 62 34.88 -10.16 16.45
N ARG A 63 34.78 -10.37 15.13
CA ARG A 63 35.58 -9.63 14.15
C ARG A 63 35.32 -8.12 14.18
N ILE A 64 34.04 -7.70 14.29
CA ILE A 64 33.68 -6.29 14.47
C ILE A 64 34.35 -5.71 15.71
N ARG A 65 34.40 -6.46 16.82
CA ARG A 65 35.07 -6.02 18.05
C ARG A 65 36.58 -5.84 17.83
N ASP A 66 37.23 -6.82 17.22
CA ASP A 66 38.67 -6.77 16.96
C ASP A 66 39.05 -5.61 16.03
N LEU A 67 38.28 -5.40 14.95
CA LEU A 67 38.48 -4.28 14.02
C LEU A 67 38.30 -2.92 14.72
N ASN A 68 37.34 -2.80 15.64
CA ASN A 68 37.18 -1.58 16.44
C ASN A 68 38.34 -1.35 17.42
N ILE A 69 38.92 -2.40 17.99
CA ILE A 69 40.11 -2.29 18.86
C ILE A 69 41.31 -1.81 18.02
N LEU A 70 41.55 -2.43 16.86
CA LEU A 70 42.62 -2.01 15.94
C LEU A 70 42.44 -0.55 15.49
N ARG A 71 41.22 -0.17 15.10
CA ARG A 71 40.88 1.21 14.72
C ARG A 71 41.23 2.22 15.82
N LYS A 72 40.99 1.87 17.10
CA LYS A 72 41.35 2.73 18.25
C LYS A 72 42.86 2.78 18.48
N GLN A 73 43.58 1.68 18.31
CA GLN A 73 45.03 1.60 18.53
C GLN A 73 45.85 2.42 17.52
N ILE A 74 45.35 2.59 16.30
CA ILE A 74 46.06 3.36 15.26
C ILE A 74 45.84 4.87 15.36
N LEU A 75 44.94 5.35 16.24
CA LEU A 75 44.68 6.78 16.38
C LEU A 75 45.95 7.57 16.76
N PRO A 76 46.16 8.77 16.18
CA PRO A 76 45.24 9.52 15.32
C PRO A 76 45.25 9.11 13.83
N ARG A 77 46.06 8.12 13.43
CA ARG A 77 46.10 7.64 12.04
C ARG A 77 44.80 6.93 11.69
N GLN A 78 44.38 7.07 10.44
CA GLN A 78 43.21 6.37 9.88
C GLN A 78 43.68 5.33 8.87
N SER A 79 42.93 4.24 8.74
CA SER A 79 43.20 3.19 7.76
C SER A 79 41.92 2.84 7.02
N ALA A 80 41.86 3.17 5.72
CA ALA A 80 40.73 2.86 4.86
C ALA A 80 40.44 1.35 4.80
N GLN A 81 41.48 0.51 4.93
CA GLN A 81 41.32 -0.94 4.95
C GLN A 81 40.54 -1.41 6.18
N ILE A 82 40.88 -0.90 7.37
CA ILE A 82 40.18 -1.26 8.61
C ILE A 82 38.72 -0.81 8.56
N ASP A 83 38.46 0.39 8.03
CA ASP A 83 37.11 0.93 7.91
C ASP A 83 36.25 0.15 6.90
N SER A 84 36.83 -0.23 5.75
CA SER A 84 36.18 -1.09 4.76
C SER A 84 35.86 -2.48 5.32
N ASP A 85 36.82 -3.12 6.00
CA ASP A 85 36.61 -4.42 6.62
C ASP A 85 35.54 -4.38 7.72
N LEU A 86 35.51 -3.29 8.49
CA LEU A 86 34.50 -3.06 9.53
C LEU A 86 33.11 -2.93 8.90
N ALA A 87 32.97 -2.11 7.86
CA ALA A 87 31.71 -1.93 7.14
C ALA A 87 31.22 -3.25 6.51
N LYS A 88 32.11 -4.03 5.89
CA LYS A 88 31.80 -5.37 5.34
C LYS A 88 31.24 -6.30 6.42
N GLU A 89 31.88 -6.39 7.58
CA GLU A 89 31.42 -7.25 8.68
C GLU A 89 30.14 -6.74 9.34
N MET A 90 29.95 -5.42 9.45
CA MET A 90 28.70 -4.82 9.93
C MET A 90 27.53 -5.13 8.98
N PHE A 91 27.73 -4.99 7.67
CA PHE A 91 26.75 -5.36 6.66
C PHE A 91 26.43 -6.86 6.71
N ARG A 92 27.46 -7.72 6.77
CA ARG A 92 27.30 -9.17 6.90
C ARG A 92 26.48 -9.54 8.14
N ARG A 93 26.75 -8.89 9.27
CA ARG A 93 25.97 -9.05 10.50
C ARG A 93 24.52 -8.59 10.31
N LYS A 94 24.28 -7.45 9.64
CA LYS A 94 22.91 -6.94 9.33
C LYS A 94 22.13 -8.01 8.56
N VAL A 95 22.69 -8.55 7.48
CA VAL A 95 22.08 -9.63 6.67
C VAL A 95 21.80 -10.89 7.51
N LEU A 96 22.81 -11.41 8.21
CA LEU A 96 22.67 -12.66 8.96
C LEU A 96 21.71 -12.51 10.16
N ALA A 97 21.64 -11.34 10.78
CA ALA A 97 20.73 -11.09 11.88
C ALA A 97 19.27 -11.21 11.45
N TRP A 98 18.93 -10.73 10.24
CA TRP A 98 17.59 -10.92 9.67
C TRP A 98 17.25 -12.39 9.44
N GLN A 99 18.23 -13.20 9.02
CA GLN A 99 18.02 -14.66 8.87
C GLN A 99 17.85 -15.38 10.21
N MET A 100 18.34 -14.81 11.31
CA MET A 100 18.15 -15.35 12.67
C MET A 100 16.83 -14.91 13.31
N PHE A 101 16.14 -13.92 12.74
CA PHE A 101 14.92 -13.41 13.34
C PHE A 101 13.85 -14.50 13.29
N ARG A 102 13.39 -14.94 14.46
CA ARG A 102 12.38 -15.99 14.63
C ARG A 102 10.99 -15.43 14.35
N VAL A 103 10.79 -14.86 13.15
CA VAL A 103 9.52 -14.24 12.73
C VAL A 103 8.36 -15.21 12.85
N ASN A 104 8.62 -16.50 12.57
CA ASN A 104 7.66 -17.58 12.67
C ASN A 104 7.32 -17.98 14.12
N GLU A 105 7.87 -17.32 15.13
CA GLU A 105 7.55 -17.52 16.55
C GLU A 105 6.91 -16.30 17.21
N LEU A 106 6.83 -15.18 16.49
CA LEU A 106 6.04 -14.05 16.96
C LEU A 106 4.58 -14.49 17.10
N PRO A 107 3.84 -14.04 18.12
CA PRO A 107 2.38 -14.15 18.18
C PRO A 107 1.70 -13.57 16.93
N ALA A 108 0.49 -14.04 16.62
CA ALA A 108 -0.21 -13.63 15.41
C ALA A 108 -0.52 -12.12 15.41
N GLU A 109 -0.80 -11.55 16.58
CA GLU A 109 -1.11 -10.14 16.81
C GLU A 109 0.06 -9.24 16.40
N LEU A 110 1.29 -9.65 16.76
CA LEU A 110 2.50 -8.91 16.38
C LEU A 110 2.77 -9.01 14.87
N LEU A 111 2.49 -10.17 14.26
CA LEU A 111 2.61 -10.33 12.81
C LEU A 111 1.60 -9.45 12.06
N VAL A 112 0.34 -9.40 12.52
CA VAL A 112 -0.69 -8.51 11.95
C VAL A 112 -0.22 -7.07 12.01
N GLU A 113 0.28 -6.62 13.16
CA GLU A 113 0.74 -5.24 13.30
C GLU A 113 1.91 -4.92 12.38
N ILE A 114 2.90 -5.82 12.28
CA ILE A 114 3.99 -5.71 11.30
C ILE A 114 3.44 -5.64 9.86
N PHE A 115 2.46 -6.48 9.51
CA PHE A 115 1.87 -6.49 8.17
C PHE A 115 1.14 -5.18 7.86
N ARG A 116 0.40 -4.63 8.82
CA ARG A 116 -0.24 -3.33 8.71
C ARG A 116 0.79 -2.23 8.49
N TYR A 117 1.89 -2.20 9.22
CA TYR A 117 2.98 -1.26 8.95
C TYR A 117 3.53 -1.44 7.53
N VAL A 118 3.84 -2.66 7.10
CA VAL A 118 4.38 -2.92 5.75
C VAL A 118 3.46 -2.41 4.64
N VAL A 119 2.14 -2.58 4.80
CA VAL A 119 1.16 -2.24 3.77
C VAL A 119 0.66 -0.79 3.88
N LEU A 120 0.53 -0.24 5.09
CA LEU A 120 -0.08 1.05 5.33
C LEU A 120 0.93 2.20 5.51
N SER A 121 2.21 1.90 5.74
CA SER A 121 3.25 2.93 5.85
C SER A 121 3.63 3.58 4.51
N THR A 122 3.19 3.03 3.38
CA THR A 122 3.35 3.73 2.09
C THR A 122 2.36 4.88 2.01
N HIS A 123 2.86 6.12 2.12
CA HIS A 123 2.05 7.34 1.97
C HIS A 123 1.38 7.49 0.59
N VAL A 124 1.79 6.68 -0.38
CA VAL A 124 1.23 6.66 -1.73
C VAL A 124 0.50 5.33 -1.93
N MET A 125 -0.73 5.36 -2.43
CA MET A 125 -1.53 4.17 -2.81
C MET A 125 -0.93 3.29 -3.91
N ARG A 126 0.32 3.53 -4.29
CA ARG A 126 1.05 2.76 -5.29
C ARG A 126 1.81 1.64 -4.62
N GLY A 127 1.48 0.41 -5.00
CA GLY A 127 2.21 -0.78 -4.57
C GLY A 127 1.60 -1.54 -3.40
N GLU A 128 0.63 -0.96 -2.69
CA GLU A 128 -0.06 -1.60 -1.56
C GLU A 128 -0.65 -2.96 -1.95
N ALA A 129 -1.35 -3.04 -3.09
CA ALA A 129 -1.91 -4.29 -3.59
C ALA A 129 -0.84 -5.37 -3.78
N THR A 130 0.33 -4.99 -4.30
CA THR A 130 1.47 -5.91 -4.50
C THR A 130 2.04 -6.36 -3.15
N GLN A 131 2.15 -5.46 -2.18
CA GLN A 131 2.64 -5.79 -0.84
C GLN A 131 1.69 -6.76 -0.11
N LYS A 132 0.37 -6.50 -0.15
CA LYS A 132 -0.66 -7.41 0.39
C LYS A 132 -0.51 -8.82 -0.19
N LEU A 133 -0.35 -8.92 -1.52
CA LEU A 133 -0.15 -10.20 -2.19
C LEU A 133 1.16 -10.88 -1.78
N ARG A 134 2.27 -10.14 -1.74
CA ARG A 134 3.58 -10.68 -1.32
C ARG A 134 3.52 -11.27 0.09
N LEU A 135 2.84 -10.61 1.04
CA LEU A 135 2.64 -11.16 2.39
C LEU A 135 1.94 -12.52 2.34
N THR A 136 0.92 -12.68 1.50
CA THR A 136 0.21 -13.97 1.33
C THR A 136 1.02 -15.06 0.59
N TRP A 137 2.17 -14.72 0.02
CA TRP A 137 3.01 -15.67 -0.73
C TRP A 137 4.24 -16.14 0.04
N VAL A 138 4.55 -15.56 1.20
CA VAL A 138 5.74 -15.93 1.99
C VAL A 138 5.66 -17.37 2.51
N CYS A 139 4.64 -17.68 3.32
CA CYS A 139 4.43 -19.00 3.87
C CYS A 139 2.95 -19.19 4.26
N ARG A 140 2.56 -20.43 4.60
CA ARG A 140 1.18 -20.74 5.01
C ARG A 140 0.71 -19.89 6.19
N ARG A 141 1.56 -19.76 7.22
CA ARG A 141 1.27 -18.96 8.42
C ARG A 141 1.01 -17.49 8.08
N PHE A 142 1.86 -16.89 7.25
CA PHE A 142 1.70 -15.49 6.84
C PHE A 142 0.42 -15.30 6.03
N ARG A 143 0.09 -16.26 5.16
CA ARG A 143 -1.18 -16.24 4.41
C ARG A 143 -2.39 -16.28 5.34
N GLU A 144 -2.41 -17.20 6.30
CA GLU A 144 -3.50 -17.33 7.28
C GLU A 144 -3.67 -16.04 8.09
N VAL A 145 -2.57 -15.50 8.63
CA VAL A 145 -2.59 -14.25 9.40
C VAL A 145 -3.03 -13.06 8.55
N ALA A 146 -2.47 -12.90 7.34
CA ALA A 146 -2.80 -11.79 6.46
C ALA A 146 -4.25 -11.83 5.97
N ILE A 147 -4.78 -13.00 5.60
CA ILE A 147 -6.18 -13.14 5.17
C ILE A 147 -7.14 -12.92 6.35
N GLY A 148 -6.77 -13.32 7.57
CA GLY A 148 -7.59 -13.13 8.77
C GLY A 148 -7.73 -11.67 9.24
N ASP A 149 -6.86 -10.76 8.81
CA ASP A 149 -6.94 -9.34 9.18
C ASP A 149 -7.69 -8.50 8.14
N GLY A 150 -8.97 -8.22 8.39
CA GLY A 150 -9.79 -7.39 7.50
C GLY A 150 -9.25 -5.98 7.28
N VAL A 151 -8.55 -5.40 8.26
CA VAL A 151 -7.96 -4.06 8.17
C VAL A 151 -6.88 -4.00 7.09
N LEU A 152 -6.12 -5.08 6.90
CA LEU A 152 -5.12 -5.17 5.83
C LEU A 152 -5.75 -5.01 4.44
N TRP A 153 -7.00 -5.42 4.28
CA TRP A 153 -7.73 -5.42 3.01
C TRP A 153 -8.64 -4.21 2.82
N SER A 154 -8.73 -3.32 3.80
CA SER A 154 -9.74 -2.26 3.80
C SER A 154 -9.51 -1.10 2.85
N ARG A 155 -8.24 -0.73 2.59
CA ARG A 155 -7.90 0.25 1.54
C ARG A 155 -7.85 -0.43 0.19
N ILE A 156 -8.78 -0.07 -0.71
CA ILE A 156 -8.98 -0.73 -2.00
C ILE A 156 -8.94 0.31 -3.11
N LEU A 157 -8.00 0.12 -4.03
CA LEU A 157 -7.84 0.93 -5.22
C LEU A 157 -8.20 0.10 -6.45
N PHE A 158 -9.31 0.44 -7.10
CA PHE A 158 -9.82 -0.22 -8.30
C PHE A 158 -8.99 0.16 -9.53
N THR A 159 -7.88 -0.56 -9.72
CA THR A 159 -6.93 -0.36 -10.84
C THR A 159 -6.75 -1.59 -11.72
N ASP A 160 -7.22 -2.76 -11.29
CA ASP A 160 -7.29 -3.94 -12.15
C ASP A 160 -8.42 -3.80 -13.18
N PRO A 161 -8.34 -4.49 -14.34
CA PRO A 161 -9.38 -4.43 -15.35
C PRO A 161 -10.71 -5.02 -14.84
N SER A 162 -11.83 -4.51 -15.38
CA SER A 162 -13.16 -5.12 -15.20
C SER A 162 -13.11 -6.62 -15.51
N PRO A 163 -13.67 -7.50 -14.67
CA PRO A 163 -14.64 -7.22 -13.59
C PRO A 163 -14.02 -6.95 -12.20
N TRP A 164 -12.78 -6.45 -12.13
CA TRP A 164 -12.06 -6.10 -10.90
C TRP A 164 -11.93 -7.24 -9.88
N SER A 165 -11.72 -8.47 -10.35
CA SER A 165 -11.70 -9.66 -9.51
C SER A 165 -10.79 -9.53 -8.30
N ARG A 166 -9.63 -8.86 -8.44
CA ARG A 166 -8.69 -8.67 -7.33
C ARG A 166 -9.22 -7.66 -6.32
N SER A 167 -9.69 -6.50 -6.78
CA SER A 167 -10.22 -5.47 -5.88
C SER A 167 -11.48 -5.95 -5.15
N LEU A 168 -12.34 -6.71 -5.83
CA LEU A 168 -13.51 -7.35 -5.22
C LEU A 168 -13.12 -8.45 -4.21
N THR A 169 -12.08 -9.24 -4.49
CA THR A 169 -11.54 -10.18 -3.49
C THR A 169 -11.06 -9.44 -2.22
N PHE A 170 -10.46 -8.25 -2.37
CA PHE A 170 -10.04 -7.45 -1.22
C PHE A 170 -11.25 -6.89 -0.46
N PHE A 171 -12.28 -6.46 -1.19
CA PHE A 171 -13.55 -6.00 -0.61
C PHE A 171 -14.24 -7.09 0.21
N GLU A 172 -14.25 -8.33 -0.27
CA GLU A 172 -14.75 -9.48 0.48
C GLU A 172 -13.93 -9.72 1.75
N ARG A 173 -12.59 -9.82 1.62
CA ARG A 173 -11.66 -10.09 2.73
C ARG A 173 -11.64 -9.02 3.82
N ALA A 174 -11.98 -7.78 3.49
CA ALA A 174 -12.10 -6.73 4.49
C ALA A 174 -13.19 -7.02 5.54
N ALA A 175 -14.13 -7.94 5.24
CA ALA A 175 -15.20 -8.33 6.15
C ALA A 175 -15.96 -7.08 6.69
N GLU A 176 -15.93 -6.86 8.01
CA GLU A 176 -16.55 -5.73 8.71
C GLU A 176 -15.59 -4.56 9.02
N ALA A 177 -14.36 -4.60 8.49
CA ALA A 177 -13.39 -3.53 8.69
C ALA A 177 -13.83 -2.24 7.98
N PRO A 178 -13.52 -1.05 8.52
CA PRO A 178 -13.82 0.23 7.85
C PRO A 178 -13.11 0.33 6.50
N LEU A 179 -13.83 0.58 5.42
CA LEU A 179 -13.36 0.56 4.04
C LEU A 179 -12.95 1.94 3.53
N ASP A 180 -11.82 1.99 2.83
CA ASP A 180 -11.42 3.16 2.04
C ASP A 180 -11.37 2.76 0.55
N ILE A 181 -12.35 3.21 -0.21
CA ILE A 181 -12.56 2.83 -1.60
C ILE A 181 -12.15 3.98 -2.51
N CYS A 182 -11.30 3.68 -3.49
CA CYS A 182 -10.90 4.62 -4.53
C CYS A 182 -11.10 3.99 -5.91
N ILE A 183 -11.89 4.67 -6.74
CA ILE A 183 -12.06 4.36 -8.16
C ILE A 183 -11.52 5.55 -8.94
N ASN A 184 -10.50 5.31 -9.75
CA ASN A 184 -9.81 6.38 -10.45
C ASN A 184 -9.36 5.91 -11.83
N ASP A 185 -9.98 6.43 -12.89
CA ASP A 185 -9.56 6.20 -14.29
C ASP A 185 -8.80 7.40 -14.89
N ILE A 186 -8.74 8.54 -14.18
CA ILE A 186 -8.07 9.76 -14.63
C ILE A 186 -6.55 9.70 -14.33
N ALA A 187 -6.18 9.29 -13.12
CA ALA A 187 -4.80 9.36 -12.63
C ALA A 187 -3.93 8.19 -13.12
N PHE A 188 -4.53 7.18 -13.74
CA PHE A 188 -3.86 5.96 -14.16
C PHE A 188 -4.05 5.76 -15.67
N PRO A 189 -3.14 6.28 -16.53
CA PRO A 189 -3.32 6.28 -17.99
C PRO A 189 -3.36 4.88 -18.64
N LYS A 190 -3.05 3.82 -17.87
CA LYS A 190 -3.14 2.41 -18.32
C LYS A 190 -4.45 1.73 -17.92
N VAL A 191 -5.28 2.39 -17.12
CA VAL A 191 -6.58 1.88 -16.70
C VAL A 191 -7.61 2.32 -17.73
N PRO A 192 -8.39 1.40 -18.33
CA PRO A 192 -9.46 1.76 -19.23
C PRO A 192 -10.47 2.68 -18.54
N THR A 193 -11.02 3.63 -19.30
CA THR A 193 -12.13 4.47 -18.85
C THR A 193 -13.30 3.60 -18.38
N ILE A 194 -13.85 3.94 -17.22
CA ILE A 194 -14.91 3.15 -16.60
C ILE A 194 -16.24 3.57 -17.21
N SER A 195 -17.00 2.61 -17.72
CA SER A 195 -18.31 2.88 -18.31
C SER A 195 -19.39 3.10 -17.25
N HIS A 196 -20.52 3.71 -17.64
CA HIS A 196 -21.66 3.89 -16.76
C HIS A 196 -22.17 2.57 -16.15
N GLN A 197 -22.34 1.52 -16.96
CA GLN A 197 -22.80 0.19 -16.49
C GLN A 197 -21.84 -0.40 -15.45
N GLN A 198 -20.56 -0.16 -15.65
CA GLN A 198 -19.48 -0.57 -14.77
C GLN A 198 -19.51 0.14 -13.41
N VAL A 199 -19.78 1.44 -13.39
CA VAL A 199 -20.00 2.19 -12.14
C VAL A 199 -21.24 1.67 -11.42
N MET A 200 -22.35 1.46 -12.13
CA MET A 200 -23.58 0.94 -11.55
C MET A 200 -23.37 -0.42 -10.87
N PHE A 201 -22.61 -1.31 -11.52
CA PHE A 201 -22.23 -2.60 -10.96
C PHE A 201 -21.41 -2.45 -9.67
N LEU A 202 -20.40 -1.58 -9.65
CA LEU A 202 -19.57 -1.35 -8.46
C LEU A 202 -20.37 -0.75 -7.31
N VAL A 203 -21.24 0.21 -7.59
CA VAL A 203 -22.06 0.86 -6.55
C VAL A 203 -23.05 -0.13 -5.92
N GLU A 204 -23.65 -1.03 -6.70
CA GLU A 204 -24.51 -2.08 -6.16
C GLU A 204 -23.75 -2.99 -5.19
N ILE A 205 -22.50 -3.35 -5.53
CA ILE A 205 -21.63 -4.11 -4.63
C ILE A 205 -21.31 -3.29 -3.38
N PHE A 206 -20.94 -2.02 -3.51
CA PHE A 206 -20.57 -1.18 -2.36
C PHE A 206 -21.72 -0.95 -1.40
N ARG A 207 -22.96 -0.91 -1.91
CA ARG A 207 -24.17 -0.79 -1.08
C ARG A 207 -24.25 -1.91 -0.04
N THR A 208 -23.81 -3.13 -0.37
CA THR A 208 -23.81 -4.27 0.57
C THR A 208 -22.98 -4.05 1.84
N LYS A 209 -21.99 -3.14 1.79
CA LYS A 209 -21.14 -2.79 2.94
C LYS A 209 -21.09 -1.27 3.18
N ALA A 210 -22.13 -0.54 2.80
CA ALA A 210 -22.13 0.92 2.90
C ALA A 210 -21.86 1.43 4.33
N HIS A 211 -22.33 0.69 5.36
CA HIS A 211 -22.08 1.01 6.77
C HIS A 211 -20.62 0.91 7.19
N ASN A 212 -19.80 0.20 6.42
CA ASN A 212 -18.37 0.08 6.66
C ASN A 212 -17.55 1.11 5.87
N ILE A 213 -18.12 1.78 4.88
CA ILE A 213 -17.37 2.74 4.05
C ILE A 213 -17.04 3.98 4.86
N ARG A 214 -15.74 4.20 5.08
CA ARG A 214 -15.16 5.36 5.74
C ARG A 214 -14.73 6.43 4.74
N SER A 215 -14.14 6.01 3.63
CA SER A 215 -13.69 6.92 2.56
C SER A 215 -14.17 6.42 1.23
N LEU A 216 -14.75 7.31 0.43
CA LEU A 216 -15.21 7.01 -0.93
C LEU A 216 -14.72 8.08 -1.90
N ILE A 217 -13.88 7.67 -2.83
CA ILE A 217 -13.26 8.53 -3.83
C ILE A 217 -13.62 8.02 -5.22
N PHE A 218 -14.29 8.87 -6.00
CA PHE A 218 -14.55 8.67 -7.42
C PHE A 218 -13.81 9.73 -8.22
N SER A 219 -12.88 9.34 -9.06
CA SER A 219 -12.22 10.24 -10.01
C SER A 219 -12.37 9.66 -11.41
N LEU A 220 -13.45 10.06 -12.09
CA LEU A 220 -13.93 9.41 -13.30
C LEU A 220 -13.92 10.38 -14.49
N SER A 221 -13.43 9.89 -15.61
CA SER A 221 -13.29 10.63 -16.87
C SER A 221 -14.64 11.00 -17.49
N ASP A 222 -15.61 10.08 -17.46
CA ASP A 222 -16.99 10.31 -17.90
C ASP A 222 -17.76 11.13 -16.86
N TRP A 223 -18.54 12.11 -17.30
CA TRP A 223 -19.30 13.00 -16.43
C TRP A 223 -20.54 12.34 -15.82
N LEU A 224 -21.17 11.41 -16.55
CA LEU A 224 -22.36 10.72 -16.09
C LEU A 224 -22.04 9.83 -14.90
N CYS A 225 -20.89 9.18 -14.96
CA CYS A 225 -20.45 8.20 -13.99
C CYS A 225 -20.42 8.72 -12.53
N PRO A 226 -19.77 9.86 -12.22
CA PRO A 226 -19.83 10.50 -10.90
C PRO A 226 -21.25 10.84 -10.42
N TRP A 227 -22.08 11.37 -11.32
CA TRP A 227 -23.45 11.73 -10.99
C TRP A 227 -24.28 10.49 -10.66
N PHE A 228 -24.17 9.43 -11.46
CA PHE A 228 -24.84 8.15 -11.20
C PHE A 228 -24.36 7.49 -9.91
N ALA A 229 -23.06 7.57 -9.61
CA ALA A 229 -22.54 7.09 -8.34
C ALA A 229 -23.25 7.79 -7.18
N LEU A 230 -23.30 9.12 -7.19
CA LEU A 230 -23.98 9.90 -6.15
C LEU A 230 -25.49 9.63 -6.07
N LYS A 231 -26.19 9.60 -7.20
CA LYS A 231 -27.64 9.29 -7.24
C LYS A 231 -27.95 7.91 -6.67
N MET A 232 -27.07 6.93 -6.90
CA MET A 232 -27.24 5.59 -6.33
C MET A 232 -26.96 5.52 -4.83
N PHE A 233 -26.14 6.44 -4.30
CA PHE A 233 -25.90 6.60 -2.88
C PHE A 233 -27.01 7.38 -2.17
N GLU A 234 -27.87 8.11 -2.88
CA GLU A 234 -29.01 8.84 -2.31
C GLU A 234 -29.92 7.96 -1.44
N ASN A 235 -30.12 6.70 -1.83
CA ASN A 235 -30.98 5.72 -1.15
C ASN A 235 -30.22 4.84 -0.13
N VAL A 236 -29.08 5.28 0.37
CA VAL A 236 -28.26 4.50 1.31
C VAL A 236 -28.40 5.06 2.72
N ASP A 237 -29.28 4.46 3.51
CA ASP A 237 -29.64 4.94 4.85
C ASP A 237 -28.53 4.75 5.92
N ASN A 238 -27.51 3.92 5.62
CA ASN A 238 -26.58 3.40 6.62
C ASN A 238 -25.13 3.87 6.47
N ALA A 239 -24.84 4.98 5.79
CA ALA A 239 -23.47 5.48 5.60
C ALA A 239 -22.87 6.22 6.83
N ASN A 240 -23.14 5.73 8.03
CA ASN A 240 -22.82 6.42 9.30
C ASN A 240 -21.32 6.56 9.58
N ARG A 241 -20.47 5.79 8.90
CA ARG A 241 -19.01 5.82 9.06
C ARG A 241 -18.30 6.68 8.00
N LEU A 242 -19.02 7.23 7.03
CA LEU A 242 -18.39 7.99 5.96
C LEU A 242 -17.79 9.30 6.49
N GLU A 243 -16.47 9.41 6.40
CA GLU A 243 -15.68 10.55 6.85
C GLU A 243 -15.16 11.39 5.67
N LEU A 244 -14.83 10.75 4.55
CA LEU A 244 -14.35 11.39 3.33
C LEU A 244 -15.20 10.99 2.14
N LEU A 245 -15.78 12.00 1.47
CA LEU A 245 -16.36 11.84 0.15
C LEU A 245 -15.65 12.76 -0.83
N GLN A 246 -15.08 12.18 -1.88
CA GLN A 246 -14.47 12.92 -2.96
C GLN A 246 -15.05 12.45 -4.29
N VAL A 247 -15.53 13.41 -5.07
CA VAL A 247 -16.06 13.14 -6.40
C VAL A 247 -15.46 14.13 -7.39
N ASP A 248 -14.54 13.61 -8.19
CA ASP A 248 -13.90 14.30 -9.28
C ASP A 248 -14.46 13.86 -10.62
N ARG A 249 -14.85 14.87 -11.40
CA ARG A 249 -15.07 14.74 -12.83
C ARG A 249 -13.76 14.90 -13.61
N GLY A 250 -13.67 14.18 -14.72
CA GLY A 250 -12.65 14.33 -15.75
C GLY A 250 -12.58 15.72 -16.38
N TRP A 251 -11.47 15.94 -17.09
CA TRP A 251 -11.16 17.19 -17.77
C TRP A 251 -11.93 17.28 -19.09
N GLU A 252 -12.52 18.46 -19.32
CA GLU A 252 -13.21 18.91 -20.54
C GLU A 252 -14.67 18.42 -20.80
N PRO A 253 -15.55 19.34 -21.25
CA PRO A 253 -15.39 20.79 -21.25
C PRO A 253 -15.50 21.39 -19.84
N TYR A 254 -14.75 22.46 -19.57
CA TYR A 254 -14.71 23.18 -18.28
C TYR A 254 -15.94 24.06 -18.02
N LEU A 255 -16.66 24.42 -19.09
CA LEU A 255 -17.84 25.27 -19.07
C LEU A 255 -18.94 24.56 -19.86
N TRP A 256 -20.07 24.34 -19.23
CA TRP A 256 -21.19 23.61 -19.83
C TRP A 256 -22.21 24.63 -20.30
N SER A 257 -22.53 24.61 -21.60
CA SER A 257 -23.78 25.19 -22.08
C SER A 257 -24.92 24.22 -21.81
N ALA A 258 -26.13 24.73 -21.58
CA ALA A 258 -27.35 23.96 -21.33
C ALA A 258 -27.61 22.83 -22.36
N SER A 259 -27.08 22.96 -23.58
CA SER A 259 -27.14 21.96 -24.65
C SER A 259 -26.31 20.69 -24.42
N HIS A 260 -25.32 20.71 -23.52
CA HIS A 260 -24.52 19.52 -23.16
C HIS A 260 -25.21 18.64 -22.12
N PHE A 261 -26.18 19.19 -21.37
CA PHE A 261 -27.08 18.44 -20.50
C PHE A 261 -28.14 17.75 -21.35
N ARG A 262 -27.82 16.59 -21.92
CA ARG A 262 -28.80 15.77 -22.66
C ARG A 262 -29.88 15.18 -21.73
N ASN A 263 -29.59 15.05 -20.44
CA ASN A 263 -30.55 14.57 -19.46
C ASN A 263 -30.98 15.72 -18.51
N PRO A 264 -32.24 16.18 -18.55
CA PRO A 264 -32.73 17.20 -17.63
C PRO A 264 -32.70 16.75 -16.16
N GLU A 265 -32.81 15.44 -15.88
CA GLU A 265 -32.73 14.91 -14.50
C GLU A 265 -31.38 15.15 -13.84
N SER A 266 -30.30 15.27 -14.63
CA SER A 266 -28.97 15.53 -14.06
C SER A 266 -28.75 16.98 -13.64
N ARG A 267 -29.78 17.83 -13.74
CA ARG A 267 -29.78 19.20 -13.24
C ARG A 267 -30.39 19.31 -11.84
N GLU A 268 -31.12 18.30 -11.38
CA GLU A 268 -31.70 18.35 -10.04
C GLU A 268 -30.58 18.22 -9.01
N PRO A 269 -30.53 19.13 -8.01
CA PRO A 269 -29.56 19.05 -6.92
C PRO A 269 -29.70 17.71 -6.19
N LEU A 270 -28.63 16.92 -6.16
CA LEU A 270 -28.65 15.60 -5.52
C LEU A 270 -28.68 15.72 -3.99
N VAL A 271 -29.48 14.89 -3.34
CA VAL A 271 -29.45 14.71 -1.89
C VAL A 271 -28.30 13.77 -1.54
N LEU A 272 -27.34 14.25 -0.75
CA LEU A 272 -26.16 13.47 -0.42
C LEU A 272 -26.51 12.39 0.62
N LEU A 273 -26.52 11.12 0.21
CA LEU A 273 -26.69 9.95 1.11
C LEU A 273 -27.92 10.07 2.02
N GLY A 274 -29.07 10.43 1.43
CA GLY A 274 -30.32 10.62 2.16
C GLY A 274 -30.30 11.76 3.20
N GLY A 275 -29.29 12.62 3.16
CA GLY A 275 -29.09 13.71 4.14
C GLY A 275 -28.52 13.24 5.49
N ASN A 276 -28.19 11.96 5.64
CA ASN A 276 -27.74 11.38 6.92
C ASN A 276 -26.27 10.95 6.88
N THR A 277 -25.37 11.93 6.94
CA THR A 277 -23.92 11.70 6.96
C THR A 277 -23.26 12.27 8.20
N PRO A 278 -23.61 11.77 9.41
CA PRO A 278 -23.23 12.39 10.66
C PRO A 278 -21.72 12.41 10.87
N SER A 279 -20.96 11.49 10.27
CA SER A 279 -19.50 11.40 10.44
C SER A 279 -18.70 12.14 9.35
N LEU A 280 -19.36 12.80 8.39
CA LEU A 280 -18.68 13.42 7.25
C LEU A 280 -17.79 14.58 7.71
N LYS A 281 -16.49 14.45 7.47
CA LYS A 281 -15.45 15.43 7.86
C LYS A 281 -14.90 16.18 6.66
N THR A 282 -14.81 15.52 5.51
CA THR A 282 -14.22 16.10 4.30
C THR A 282 -15.12 15.83 3.11
N LEU A 283 -15.49 16.89 2.40
CA LEU A 283 -16.27 16.85 1.17
C LEU A 283 -15.50 17.57 0.06
N ILE A 284 -15.16 16.83 -0.99
CA ILE A 284 -14.47 17.37 -2.18
C ILE A 284 -15.34 17.11 -3.39
N LEU A 285 -15.76 18.18 -4.06
CA LEU A 285 -16.63 18.13 -5.23
C LEU A 285 -16.01 18.94 -6.35
N ASN A 286 -15.84 18.32 -7.51
CA ASN A 286 -15.32 18.99 -8.68
C ASN A 286 -16.34 18.89 -9.81
N GLY A 287 -16.99 20.02 -10.11
CA GLY A 287 -18.05 20.24 -11.09
C GLY A 287 -19.25 19.31 -10.95
N ILE A 288 -19.70 19.16 -9.70
CA ILE A 288 -20.94 18.48 -9.32
C ILE A 288 -21.68 19.41 -8.36
N SER A 289 -22.98 19.57 -8.60
CA SER A 289 -23.89 20.32 -7.72
C SER A 289 -24.60 19.36 -6.77
N LEU A 290 -24.76 19.78 -5.51
CA LEU A 290 -25.53 19.07 -4.47
C LEU A 290 -26.62 20.00 -3.93
N ASN A 291 -27.65 19.40 -3.34
CA ASN A 291 -28.61 20.13 -2.53
C ASN A 291 -27.99 20.43 -1.14
N TRP A 292 -27.39 21.62 -1.00
CA TRP A 292 -26.69 22.03 0.23
C TRP A 292 -27.59 22.08 1.46
N ASP A 293 -28.90 22.29 1.30
CA ASP A 293 -29.86 22.33 2.41
C ASP A 293 -30.02 20.97 3.10
N THR A 294 -29.66 19.89 2.40
CA THR A 294 -29.77 18.51 2.91
C THR A 294 -28.47 17.96 3.50
N VAL A 295 -27.34 18.62 3.26
CA VAL A 295 -26.04 18.11 3.69
C VAL A 295 -25.85 18.43 5.18
N ASN A 296 -25.66 17.39 6.00
CA ASN A 296 -25.28 17.58 7.38
C ASN A 296 -23.84 18.11 7.47
N THR A 297 -23.69 19.39 7.82
CA THR A 297 -22.40 20.08 7.93
C THR A 297 -21.83 20.10 9.35
N ALA A 298 -22.51 19.50 10.34
CA ALA A 298 -22.15 19.63 11.76
C ALA A 298 -20.71 19.17 12.08
N ASN A 299 -20.20 18.17 11.35
CA ASN A 299 -18.85 17.63 11.54
C ASN A 299 -17.88 17.95 10.39
N LEU A 300 -18.32 18.76 9.41
CA LEU A 300 -17.52 19.07 8.24
C LEU A 300 -16.35 19.99 8.60
N ARG A 301 -15.12 19.54 8.34
CA ARG A 301 -13.87 20.24 8.63
C ARG A 301 -13.18 20.79 7.38
N ALA A 302 -13.40 20.14 6.25
CA ALA A 302 -12.82 20.51 4.98
C ALA A 302 -13.87 20.43 3.88
N LEU A 303 -14.02 21.54 3.15
CA LEU A 303 -14.92 21.66 2.01
C LEU A 303 -14.11 22.22 0.83
N ASP A 304 -14.00 21.44 -0.24
CA ASP A 304 -13.35 21.85 -1.47
C ASP A 304 -14.34 21.70 -2.61
N ILE A 305 -14.75 22.84 -3.16
CA ILE A 305 -15.69 22.88 -4.27
C ILE A 305 -15.01 23.56 -5.44
N ARG A 306 -14.97 22.88 -6.58
CA ARG A 306 -14.34 23.36 -7.80
C ARG A 306 -15.36 23.32 -8.92
N ARG A 307 -15.30 24.30 -9.84
CA ARG A 307 -16.07 24.31 -11.10
C ARG A 307 -17.58 24.13 -10.93
N LEU A 308 -18.19 24.77 -9.94
CA LEU A 308 -19.65 24.80 -9.83
C LEU A 308 -20.27 25.32 -11.12
N THR A 309 -21.25 24.59 -11.64
CA THR A 309 -22.13 25.12 -12.67
C THR A 309 -23.01 26.19 -12.02
N ARG A 310 -23.24 27.31 -12.72
CA ARG A 310 -24.28 28.24 -12.30
C ARG A 310 -25.62 27.57 -12.61
N ASP A 311 -26.47 27.47 -11.60
CA ASP A 311 -27.88 27.11 -11.76
C ASP A 311 -28.61 28.16 -12.61
#